data_AF-A0A7S2N9M6-F1
#
_entry.id   AF-A0A7S2N9M6-F1
#
_cell.length_a   1.000
_cell.length_b   1.000
_cell.length_c   1.000
_cell.angle_alpha   90.00
_cell.angle_beta   90.00
_cell.angle_gamma   90.00
#
_symmetry.space_group_name_H-M   'P 1'
#
loop_
_entity.id
_entity.type
_entity.pdbx_description
1 polymer ?
#
loop_
_entity_poly.entity_id
_entity_poly.type
_entity_poly.pdbx_seq_one_letter_code
_entity_poly.pdbx_strand_id
1 'polypeptide(L)'
;PTDDPENLCVFLVLFENPLLLAEHRTALFPGFHRALRNLIAALSSLPRESQRQLFNWLKRLPSEFFGRVVDVVQQFVTFALTQPGQNASDASASVLLLQTLWDLNKEMGGILPEWCFHNTAVSQSGDLQEHYRQ
;
A
#
# COMPACT_ATOMS: atom_id res chain seq x y z
N PRO A 1 14.16 -8.54 19.18
CA PRO A 1 15.17 -8.57 18.10
C PRO A 1 14.76 -7.59 16.99
N THR A 2 15.45 -6.43 16.96
CA THR A 2 15.52 -5.42 15.90
C THR A 2 14.21 -4.93 15.27
N ASP A 3 13.31 -4.38 16.09
CA ASP A 3 12.33 -3.37 15.64
C ASP A 3 12.89 -1.97 15.95
N ASP A 4 14.11 -1.69 15.45
CA ASP A 4 14.65 -0.34 15.56
C ASP A 4 13.87 0.59 14.63
N PRO A 5 13.62 1.86 15.02
CA PRO A 5 12.97 2.83 14.16
C PRO A 5 13.63 2.96 12.78
N GLU A 6 14.93 2.70 12.71
CA GLU A 6 15.69 2.64 11.46
C GLU A 6 15.15 1.60 10.48
N ASN A 7 14.74 0.41 10.96
CA ASN A 7 14.17 -0.63 10.11
C ASN A 7 12.82 -0.20 9.53
N LEU A 8 11.99 0.49 10.31
CA LEU A 8 10.71 1.04 9.85
C LEU A 8 10.90 2.18 8.83
N CYS A 9 11.97 2.98 8.95
CA CYS A 9 12.31 4.02 7.97
C CYS A 9 12.70 3.42 6.61
N VAL A 10 13.36 2.26 6.59
CA VAL A 10 13.69 1.54 5.36
C VAL A 10 12.41 1.16 4.57
N PHE A 11 11.29 0.86 5.25
CA PHE A 11 10.02 0.62 4.57
C PHE A 11 9.51 1.85 3.82
N LEU A 12 9.62 3.05 4.40
CA LEU A 12 9.25 4.30 3.74
C LEU A 12 10.18 4.61 2.57
N VAL A 13 11.48 4.36 2.74
CA VAL A 13 12.48 4.51 1.67
C VAL A 13 12.20 3.53 0.52
N LEU A 14 11.65 2.35 0.77
CA LEU A 14 11.23 1.43 -0.29
C LEU A 14 10.08 2.01 -1.10
N PHE A 15 9.02 2.53 -0.47
CA PHE A 15 7.93 3.21 -1.21
C PHE A 15 8.42 4.44 -1.98
N GLU A 16 9.45 5.12 -1.50
CA GLU A 16 10.08 6.27 -2.15
C GLU A 16 11.25 5.90 -3.09
N ASN A 17 11.55 4.62 -3.27
CA ASN A 17 12.71 4.21 -4.04
C ASN A 17 12.49 4.49 -5.53
N PRO A 18 13.38 5.24 -6.20
CA PRO A 18 13.32 5.43 -7.64
C PRO A 18 13.32 4.12 -8.43
N LEU A 19 13.85 3.01 -7.93
CA LEU A 19 13.75 1.70 -8.59
C LEU A 19 12.33 1.11 -8.55
N LEU A 20 11.49 1.58 -7.63
CA LEU A 20 10.06 1.29 -7.58
C LEU A 20 9.21 2.36 -8.31
N LEU A 21 9.72 3.59 -8.44
CA LEU A 21 9.02 4.75 -9.00
C LEU A 21 9.47 5.16 -10.42
N ALA A 22 10.62 4.69 -10.91
CA ALA A 22 11.21 5.12 -12.18
C ALA A 22 10.39 4.55 -13.32
N GLU A 23 9.59 5.44 -13.94
CA GLU A 23 9.24 5.62 -15.37
C GLU A 23 8.96 4.43 -16.28
N HIS A 24 9.11 3.20 -15.82
CA HIS A 24 8.88 1.96 -16.53
C HIS A 24 7.83 1.18 -15.76
N ARG A 25 6.66 1.83 -15.68
CA ARG A 25 5.34 1.21 -15.59
C ARG A 25 5.39 -0.10 -16.40
N THR A 26 5.11 -1.19 -15.71
CA THR A 26 4.86 -2.54 -16.23
C THR A 26 5.98 -3.34 -16.93
N ALA A 27 7.17 -2.79 -17.22
CA ALA A 27 8.11 -3.49 -18.12
C ALA A 27 9.42 -4.08 -17.54
N LEU A 28 9.95 -3.63 -16.38
CA LEU A 28 11.39 -3.85 -16.12
C LEU A 28 11.83 -4.71 -14.94
N PHE A 29 10.94 -5.30 -14.13
CA PHE A 29 11.39 -6.39 -13.27
C PHE A 29 10.27 -7.35 -12.87
N PRO A 30 10.33 -8.65 -13.24
CA PRO A 30 9.42 -9.69 -12.73
C PRO A 30 9.39 -9.76 -11.19
N GLY A 31 10.42 -9.25 -10.53
CA GLY A 31 10.50 -9.18 -9.07
C GLY A 31 9.84 -7.96 -8.43
N PHE A 32 9.35 -6.97 -9.19
CA PHE A 32 8.73 -5.75 -8.64
C PHE A 32 7.48 -6.08 -7.81
N HIS A 33 6.52 -6.79 -8.43
CA HIS A 33 5.31 -7.22 -7.72
C HIS A 33 5.62 -8.24 -6.62
N ARG A 34 6.68 -9.04 -6.76
CA ARG A 34 7.13 -9.95 -5.70
C ARG A 34 7.69 -9.20 -4.49
N ALA A 35 8.45 -8.13 -4.72
CA ALA A 35 8.95 -7.27 -3.66
C ALA A 35 7.80 -6.54 -2.95
N LEU A 36 6.83 -5.99 -3.69
CA LEU A 36 5.64 -5.37 -3.12
C LEU A 36 4.78 -6.35 -2.32
N ARG A 37 4.58 -7.58 -2.83
CA ARG A 37 3.88 -8.62 -2.08
C ARG A 37 4.58 -8.91 -0.74
N ASN A 38 5.89 -9.12 -0.78
CA ASN A 38 6.67 -9.37 0.44
C ASN A 38 6.62 -8.18 1.40
N LEU A 39 6.63 -6.96 0.88
CA LEU A 39 6.51 -5.73 1.66
C LEU A 39 5.16 -5.64 2.37
N ILE A 40 4.06 -5.86 1.64
CA ILE A 40 2.70 -5.83 2.19
C ILE A 40 2.52 -6.96 3.21
N ALA A 41 2.98 -8.17 2.91
CA ALA A 41 2.95 -9.29 3.85
C ALA A 41 3.74 -8.98 5.13
N ALA A 42 4.93 -8.36 4.99
CA ALA A 42 5.73 -7.94 6.13
C ALA A 42 4.98 -6.88 6.96
N LEU A 43 4.42 -5.84 6.33
CA LEU A 43 3.63 -4.81 7.02
C LEU A 43 2.42 -5.40 7.75
N SER A 44 1.68 -6.31 7.12
CA SER A 44 0.55 -6.99 7.75
C SER A 44 0.96 -7.91 8.90
N SER A 45 2.18 -8.44 8.88
CA SER A 45 2.72 -9.29 9.95
C SER A 45 3.29 -8.54 11.15
N LEU A 46 3.50 -7.22 11.01
CA LEU A 46 4.04 -6.41 12.11
C LEU A 46 3.07 -6.38 13.31
N PRO A 47 3.60 -6.29 14.55
CA PRO A 47 2.78 -6.00 15.72
C PRO A 47 1.99 -4.69 15.51
N ARG A 48 0.76 -4.63 16.04
CA ARG A 48 -0.11 -3.45 15.92
C ARG A 48 0.55 -2.15 16.35
N GLU A 49 1.43 -2.19 17.34
CA GLU A 49 2.16 -1.01 17.83
C GLU A 49 3.19 -0.51 16.80
N SER A 50 3.94 -1.42 16.16
CA SER A 50 4.87 -1.08 15.09
C SER A 50 4.14 -0.57 13.84
N GLN A 51 3.00 -1.17 13.49
CA GLN A 51 2.13 -0.66 12.42
C GLN A 51 1.68 0.77 12.72
N ARG A 52 1.20 1.02 13.94
CA ARG A 52 0.80 2.36 14.39
C ARG A 52 1.95 3.36 14.32
N GLN A 53 3.16 2.96 14.68
CA GLN A 53 4.34 3.82 14.58
C GLN A 53 4.64 4.18 13.13
N LEU A 54 4.62 3.20 12.22
CA LEU A 54 4.79 3.42 10.78
C LEU A 54 3.72 4.36 10.21
N PHE A 55 2.45 4.16 10.60
CA PHE A 55 1.36 5.03 10.21
C PHE A 55 1.49 6.45 10.79
N ASN A 56 1.98 6.60 12.02
CA ASN A 56 2.27 7.90 12.61
C ASN A 56 3.38 8.65 11.87
N TRP A 57 4.31 7.95 11.21
CA TRP A 57 5.31 8.58 10.35
C TRP A 57 4.75 8.96 8.99
N LEU A 58 3.90 8.11 8.40
CA LEU A 58 3.17 8.44 7.18
C LEU A 58 2.36 9.74 7.35
N LYS A 59 1.75 9.96 8.53
CA LYS A 59 1.05 11.21 8.87
C LYS A 59 1.93 12.46 8.85
N ARG A 60 3.25 12.32 8.98
CA ARG A 60 4.19 13.44 8.98
C ARG A 60 4.76 13.72 7.61
N LEU A 61 4.49 12.86 6.62
CA LEU A 61 4.97 13.06 5.26
C LEU A 61 4.18 14.19 4.59
N PRO A 62 4.85 15.00 3.76
CA PRO A 62 4.16 15.87 2.80
C PRO A 62 3.19 15.07 1.91
N SER A 63 2.11 15.72 1.48
CA SER A 63 1.01 15.07 0.75
C SER A 63 1.45 14.37 -0.54
N GLU A 64 2.48 14.87 -1.20
CA GLU A 64 3.06 14.26 -2.40
C GLU A 64 3.61 12.83 -2.15
N PHE A 65 4.31 12.63 -1.03
CA PHE A 65 4.92 11.35 -0.68
C PHE A 65 3.87 10.36 -0.18
N PHE A 66 2.91 10.87 0.62
CA PHE A 66 1.75 10.07 1.00
C PHE A 66 0.95 9.61 -0.23
N GLY A 67 0.77 10.48 -1.23
CA GLY A 67 0.13 10.15 -2.50
C GLY A 67 0.86 9.05 -3.28
N ARG A 68 2.20 9.05 -3.28
CA ARG A 68 2.99 7.99 -3.91
C ARG A 68 2.79 6.63 -3.24
N VAL A 69 2.77 6.60 -1.91
CA VAL A 69 2.49 5.35 -1.16
C VAL A 69 1.12 4.80 -1.56
N VAL A 70 0.11 5.66 -1.61
CA VAL A 70 -1.26 5.28 -2.02
C VAL A 70 -1.27 4.75 -3.46
N ASP A 71 -0.63 5.44 -4.41
CA ASP A 71 -0.56 5.04 -5.82
C ASP A 71 0.14 3.67 -5.99
N VAL A 72 1.26 3.43 -5.30
CA VAL A 72 1.96 2.14 -5.33
C VAL A 72 1.07 1.01 -4.81
N VAL A 73 0.36 1.23 -3.70
CA VAL A 73 -0.57 0.23 -3.14
C VAL A 73 -1.74 -0.01 -4.09
N GLN A 74 -2.31 1.04 -4.70
CA GLN A 74 -3.39 0.90 -5.67
C GLN A 74 -2.97 0.08 -6.89
N GLN A 75 -1.80 0.37 -7.46
CA GLN A 75 -1.28 -0.38 -8.61
C GLN A 75 -1.04 -1.84 -8.27
N PHE A 76 -0.55 -2.14 -7.07
CA PHE A 76 -0.38 -3.50 -6.60
C PHE A 76 -1.72 -4.23 -6.44
N VAL A 77 -2.74 -3.57 -5.87
CA VAL A 77 -4.09 -4.11 -5.75
C VAL A 77 -4.67 -4.44 -7.13
N THR A 78 -4.55 -3.54 -8.10
CA THR A 78 -4.99 -3.79 -9.48
C THR A 78 -4.24 -4.97 -10.09
N PHE A 79 -2.91 -5.06 -9.90
CA PHE A 79 -2.12 -6.19 -10.38
C PHE A 79 -2.59 -7.52 -9.75
N ALA A 80 -2.76 -7.56 -8.43
CA ALA A 80 -3.16 -8.78 -7.71
C ALA A 80 -4.55 -9.28 -8.13
N LEU A 81 -5.46 -8.37 -8.52
CA LEU A 81 -6.83 -8.71 -8.94
C LEU A 81 -6.96 -9.04 -10.43
N THR A 82 -6.09 -8.50 -11.28
CA THR A 82 -6.20 -8.66 -12.75
C THR A 82 -5.32 -9.77 -13.31
N GLN A 83 -4.32 -10.24 -12.56
CA GLN A 83 -3.40 -11.29 -13.00
C GLN A 83 -3.91 -12.70 -12.68
N PRO A 84 -4.03 -13.59 -13.68
CA PRO A 84 -4.42 -14.97 -13.45
C PRO A 84 -3.39 -15.73 -12.60
N GLY A 85 -3.84 -16.41 -11.54
CA GLY A 85 -2.98 -17.24 -10.69
C GLY A 85 -2.26 -16.51 -9.55
N GLN A 86 -2.52 -15.22 -9.33
CA GLN A 86 -2.14 -14.52 -8.10
C GLN A 86 -3.11 -14.88 -6.96
N ASN A 87 -2.61 -14.97 -5.73
CA ASN A 87 -3.40 -15.42 -4.58
C ASN A 87 -4.42 -14.34 -4.18
N ALA A 88 -5.70 -14.71 -4.06
CA ALA A 88 -6.75 -13.83 -3.53
C ALA A 88 -6.40 -13.27 -2.13
N SER A 89 -5.62 -14.01 -1.34
CA SER A 89 -5.10 -13.56 -0.04
C SER A 89 -4.18 -12.34 -0.12
N ASP A 90 -3.41 -12.19 -1.21
CA ASP A 90 -2.51 -11.04 -1.40
C ASP A 90 -3.33 -9.77 -1.72
N ALA A 91 -4.46 -9.94 -2.41
CA ALA A 91 -5.40 -8.85 -2.68
C ALA A 91 -6.09 -8.36 -1.39
N SER A 92 -6.56 -9.26 -0.53
CA SER A 92 -7.20 -8.89 0.74
C SER A 92 -6.28 -8.05 1.64
N ALA A 93 -5.02 -8.46 1.83
CA ALA A 93 -4.06 -7.72 2.65
C ALA A 93 -3.77 -6.32 2.10
N SER A 94 -3.68 -6.21 0.78
CA SER A 94 -3.43 -4.94 0.08
C SER A 94 -4.62 -3.99 0.13
N VAL A 95 -5.85 -4.54 0.04
CA VAL A 95 -7.09 -3.77 0.21
C VAL A 95 -7.20 -3.24 1.65
N LEU A 96 -6.88 -4.06 2.66
CA LEU A 96 -6.86 -3.61 4.05
C LEU A 96 -5.83 -2.50 4.29
N LEU A 97 -4.65 -2.60 3.68
CA LEU A 97 -3.66 -1.53 3.74
C LEU A 97 -4.17 -0.25 3.07
N LEU A 98 -4.84 -0.36 1.93
CA LEU A 98 -5.45 0.80 1.25
C LEU A 98 -6.56 1.44 2.09
N GLN A 99 -7.41 0.66 2.76
CA GLN A 99 -8.39 1.16 3.72
C GLN A 99 -7.70 1.87 4.89
N THR A 100 -6.61 1.30 5.41
CA THR A 100 -5.85 1.94 6.49
C THR A 100 -5.26 3.29 6.06
N LEU A 101 -4.74 3.38 4.84
CA LEU A 101 -4.28 4.66 4.26
C LEU A 101 -5.42 5.65 4.08
N TRP A 102 -6.63 5.19 3.73
CA TRP A 102 -7.81 6.03 3.65
C TRP A 102 -8.20 6.62 5.01
N ASP A 103 -8.24 5.80 6.06
CA ASP A 103 -8.55 6.25 7.42
C ASP A 103 -7.52 7.29 7.89
N LEU A 104 -6.23 7.06 7.60
CA LEU A 104 -5.16 8.01 7.87
C LEU A 104 -5.36 9.33 7.12
N ASN A 105 -5.75 9.28 5.84
CA ASN A 105 -6.04 10.47 5.06
C ASN A 105 -7.16 11.30 5.71
N LYS A 106 -8.22 10.66 6.21
CA LYS A 106 -9.31 11.32 6.93
C LYS A 106 -8.84 11.96 8.24
N GLU A 107 -8.02 11.25 9.01
CA GLU A 107 -7.42 11.80 10.24
C GLU A 107 -6.52 13.02 9.99
N MET A 108 -5.85 13.07 8.84
CA MET A 108 -5.00 14.20 8.42
C MET A 108 -5.79 15.38 7.84
N GLY A 109 -7.12 15.33 7.85
CA GLY A 109 -7.97 16.39 7.28
C GLY A 109 -8.18 16.29 5.77
N GLY A 110 -7.94 15.13 5.17
CA GLY A 110 -8.16 14.90 3.74
C GLY A 110 -7.10 15.51 2.85
N ILE A 111 -5.81 15.24 3.14
CA ILE A 111 -4.67 15.78 2.39
C ILE A 111 -4.62 15.30 0.93
N LEU A 112 -5.26 14.17 0.63
CA LEU A 112 -5.48 13.65 -0.71
C LEU A 112 -6.98 13.57 -1.02
N PRO A 113 -7.38 13.86 -2.28
CA PRO A 113 -8.75 13.67 -2.75
C PRO A 113 -9.25 12.22 -2.64
N GLU A 114 -10.57 12.05 -2.51
CA GLU A 114 -11.19 10.72 -2.35
C GLU A 114 -10.99 9.80 -3.55
N TRP A 115 -10.93 10.37 -4.76
CA TRP A 115 -10.70 9.61 -5.98
C TRP A 115 -9.32 8.95 -6.02
N CYS A 116 -8.33 9.44 -5.25
CA CYS A 116 -7.03 8.81 -5.11
C CYS A 116 -7.08 7.46 -4.38
N PHE A 117 -8.19 7.15 -3.70
CA PHE A 117 -8.40 5.89 -3.00
C PHE A 117 -9.32 4.95 -3.75
N HIS A 118 -10.01 5.42 -4.79
CA HIS A 118 -10.91 4.62 -5.62
C HIS A 118 -10.15 3.69 -6.57
N ASN A 119 -10.42 2.38 -6.50
CA ASN A 119 -9.83 1.36 -7.35
C ASN A 119 -10.94 0.55 -8.05
N THR A 120 -10.96 0.64 -9.37
CA THR A 120 -11.99 0.00 -10.20
C THR A 120 -11.91 -1.53 -10.16
N ALA A 121 -10.70 -2.10 -10.04
CA ALA A 121 -10.53 -3.56 -9.98
C ALA A 121 -11.14 -4.14 -8.69
N VAL A 122 -10.98 -3.45 -7.56
CA VAL A 122 -11.64 -3.84 -6.29
C VAL A 122 -13.15 -3.71 -6.41
N SER A 123 -13.63 -2.63 -7.02
CA SER A 123 -15.06 -2.39 -7.21
C SER A 123 -15.73 -3.45 -8.09
N GLN A 124 -14.98 -4.10 -8.98
CA GLN A 124 -15.47 -5.20 -9.83
C GLN A 124 -15.32 -6.59 -9.19
N SER A 125 -14.57 -6.69 -8.07
CA SER A 125 -14.35 -7.95 -7.34
C SER A 125 -15.39 -8.12 -6.24
N GLY A 126 -16.39 -8.98 -6.46
CA GLY A 126 -17.53 -9.18 -5.54
C GLY A 126 -17.14 -9.49 -4.09
N ASP A 127 -16.13 -10.33 -3.87
CA ASP A 127 -15.73 -10.80 -2.52
C ASP A 127 -14.96 -9.75 -1.69
N LEU A 128 -14.42 -8.70 -2.32
CA LEU A 128 -13.58 -7.70 -1.64
C LEU A 128 -14.29 -6.37 -1.40
N GLN A 129 -15.51 -6.20 -1.93
CA GLN A 129 -16.31 -5.01 -1.68
C GLN A 129 -16.62 -4.82 -0.19
N GLU A 130 -16.81 -5.91 0.56
CA GLU A 130 -17.12 -5.85 2.01
C GLU A 130 -15.97 -5.23 2.83
N HIS A 131 -14.73 -5.35 2.38
CA HIS A 131 -13.54 -4.82 3.06
C HIS A 131 -13.14 -3.42 2.58
N TYR A 132 -13.74 -2.95 1.48
CA TYR A 132 -13.34 -1.75 0.76
C TYR A 132 -14.37 -0.62 0.84
N ARG A 133 -15.61 -0.91 1.22
CA ARG A 133 -16.66 0.10 1.47
C ARG A 133 -16.91 0.28 2.96
N GLN A 134 -16.18 1.21 3.58
CA GLN A 134 -16.66 2.10 4.66
C GLN A 134 -15.97 3.45 4.55
#